data_AF-A0A7G6TYP2-F1
#
_entry.id   AF-A0A7G6TYP2-F1
#
_cell.length_a   1.000
_cell.length_b   1.000
_cell.length_c   1.000
_cell.angle_alpha   90.00
_cell.angle_beta   90.00
_cell.angle_gamma   90.00
#
_symmetry.space_group_name_H-M   'P 1'
#
loop_
_entity.id
_entity.type
_entity.pdbx_description
1 polymer ?
#
loop_
_entity_poly.entity_id
_entity_poly.type
_entity_poly.pdbx_seq_one_letter_code
_entity_poly.pdbx_strand_id
1 'polypeptide(L)'
;MNAQTAAKHAVSLETPELPQARPETLGLSSNRLQIMSDAFKREIDKGTTPGVTMLVSRRGQIGYFEAFGKQSPDGATAMSKDSLFRIFSMTKPIVSLGIMQLVEDGHILLNDPLAKYIPEFAETKVGVERNGALELALPLRPITIQDLLRHTSGISYEITGNGMVQRMYQKSNLRNRDITNEEHAKIVAGLPLICQPGSEWNYSRSTDILGRVIEVVSGKSLGNYLTENILAPLQMAETGFHTASTNKDRIAQPFPTDPWTGEKVALFDPLEIPEDGIRRRRPRIKDHGLCTLLPDAAQWRHVGRQPRDRQPHAASDGVQPSDAQREAGNTSRPARPRLRPRLRGAHRRWAGTLRGIERAILLERRRRHVLLDRSAGRTLRGVHVAGPRPAGIFQDADPESRLRGGGVTT
;
A
#
# COMPACT_ATOMS: atom_id res chain seq x y z
N MET A 1 -29.39 23.33 -11.46
CA MET A 1 -28.64 24.57 -11.24
C MET A 1 -27.17 24.26 -11.46
N ASN A 2 -26.54 24.92 -12.44
CA ASN A 2 -25.22 24.59 -12.97
C ASN A 2 -24.10 24.84 -11.94
N ALA A 3 -23.09 23.97 -11.97
CA ALA A 3 -21.92 23.92 -11.07
C ALA A 3 -20.93 25.10 -11.21
N GLN A 4 -21.32 26.22 -11.82
CA GLN A 4 -20.44 27.34 -12.15
C GLN A 4 -20.54 28.54 -11.20
N THR A 5 -21.30 28.48 -10.10
CA THR A 5 -21.50 29.66 -9.23
C THR A 5 -21.10 29.48 -7.76
N ALA A 6 -20.36 28.42 -7.41
CA ALA A 6 -19.84 28.22 -6.05
C ALA A 6 -18.31 28.34 -5.93
N ALA A 7 -17.64 28.95 -6.92
CA ALA A 7 -16.21 29.22 -6.88
C ALA A 7 -15.94 30.69 -6.50
N LYS A 8 -16.25 31.08 -5.26
CA LYS A 8 -15.70 32.31 -4.67
C LYS A 8 -15.23 32.04 -3.25
N HIS A 9 -13.90 32.07 -3.11
CA HIS A 9 -13.11 32.06 -1.87
C HIS A 9 -12.89 30.73 -1.15
N ALA A 10 -12.48 29.69 -1.88
CA ALA A 10 -11.47 28.79 -1.33
C ALA A 10 -10.11 29.40 -1.66
N VAL A 11 -9.38 29.87 -0.64
CA VAL A 11 -7.95 30.12 -0.80
C VAL A 11 -7.36 28.80 -1.25
N SER A 12 -6.92 28.72 -2.51
CA SER A 12 -6.13 27.60 -2.99
C SER A 12 -4.85 27.61 -2.18
N LEU A 13 -4.82 26.80 -1.12
CA LEU A 13 -3.57 26.47 -0.45
C LEU A 13 -2.78 25.66 -1.47
N GLU A 14 -2.05 26.37 -2.34
CA GLU A 14 -0.94 25.83 -3.10
C GLU A 14 -0.05 25.11 -2.10
N THR A 15 -0.04 23.79 -2.18
CA THR A 15 0.89 23.00 -1.39
C THR A 15 2.25 23.26 -2.02
N PRO A 16 3.15 24.00 -1.36
CA PRO A 16 4.37 24.46 -2.01
C PRO A 16 5.23 23.25 -2.39
N GLU A 17 5.82 23.27 -3.58
CA GLU A 17 6.88 22.32 -3.93
C GLU A 17 7.94 22.30 -2.82
N LEU A 18 8.43 21.11 -2.47
CA LEU A 18 9.46 20.99 -1.45
C LEU A 18 10.71 21.76 -1.92
N PRO A 19 11.18 22.79 -1.19
CA PRO A 19 12.30 23.58 -1.63
C PRO A 19 13.57 22.73 -1.73
N GLN A 20 14.41 23.00 -2.71
CA GLN A 20 15.71 22.35 -2.81
C GLN A 20 16.69 22.95 -1.81
N ALA A 21 17.59 22.13 -1.28
CA ALA A 21 18.68 22.56 -0.44
C ALA A 21 19.94 21.73 -0.69
N ARG A 22 21.10 22.29 -0.35
CA ARG A 22 22.36 21.53 -0.43
C ARG A 22 22.28 20.31 0.49
N PRO A 23 22.71 19.12 0.05
CA PRO A 23 22.71 17.92 0.88
C PRO A 23 23.28 18.16 2.29
N GLU A 24 24.41 18.85 2.38
CA GLU A 24 25.16 19.09 3.62
C GLU A 24 24.34 19.91 4.63
N THR A 25 23.56 20.89 4.18
CA THR A 25 22.74 21.72 5.07
C THR A 25 21.58 20.91 5.68
N LEU A 26 21.18 19.83 5.00
CA LEU A 26 20.21 18.87 5.50
C LEU A 26 20.85 17.75 6.32
N GLY A 27 22.17 17.76 6.52
CA GLY A 27 22.94 16.69 7.13
C GLY A 27 22.94 15.40 6.30
N LEU A 28 22.81 15.53 4.99
CA LEU A 28 23.08 14.48 3.99
C LEU A 28 24.52 14.68 3.48
N SER A 29 25.08 13.64 2.86
CA SER A 29 26.44 13.70 2.29
C SER A 29 26.34 13.58 0.77
N SER A 30 26.81 14.60 0.04
CA SER A 30 26.88 14.54 -1.44
C SER A 30 27.65 13.32 -1.93
N ASN A 31 28.78 12.99 -1.27
CA ASN A 31 29.55 11.80 -1.62
C ASN A 31 28.74 10.50 -1.48
N ARG A 32 27.97 10.34 -0.40
CA ARG A 32 27.12 9.14 -0.24
C ARG A 32 25.94 9.11 -1.20
N LEU A 33 25.40 10.27 -1.58
CA LEU A 33 24.38 10.37 -2.61
C LEU A 33 24.94 9.97 -3.98
N GLN A 34 26.16 10.40 -4.32
CA GLN A 34 26.84 9.98 -5.55
C GLN A 34 27.09 8.47 -5.59
N ILE A 35 27.53 7.87 -4.48
CA ILE A 35 27.70 6.40 -4.38
C ILE A 35 26.38 5.67 -4.67
N MET A 36 25.24 6.21 -4.21
CA MET A 36 23.92 5.68 -4.52
C MET A 36 23.59 5.85 -6.01
N SER A 37 23.86 7.01 -6.61
CA SER A 37 23.73 7.24 -8.06
C SER A 37 24.50 6.21 -8.87
N ASP A 38 25.78 6.01 -8.53
CA ASP A 38 26.66 5.09 -9.25
C ASP A 38 26.24 3.63 -9.08
N ALA A 39 25.68 3.27 -7.93
CA ALA A 39 25.11 1.94 -7.73
C ALA A 39 23.93 1.68 -8.68
N PHE A 40 22.99 2.62 -8.82
CA PHE A 40 21.88 2.46 -9.74
C PHE A 40 22.31 2.52 -11.22
N LYS A 41 23.28 3.37 -11.56
CA LYS A 41 23.86 3.37 -12.92
C LYS A 41 24.46 2.01 -13.26
N ARG A 42 25.21 1.38 -12.35
CA ARG A 42 25.72 0.01 -12.56
C ARG A 42 24.62 -1.03 -12.74
N GLU A 43 23.50 -0.91 -12.03
CA GLU A 43 22.35 -1.82 -12.22
C GLU A 43 21.66 -1.60 -13.58
N ILE A 44 21.59 -0.35 -14.05
CA ILE A 44 21.14 -0.02 -15.40
C ILE A 44 22.09 -0.60 -16.46
N ASP A 45 23.40 -0.40 -16.30
CA ASP A 45 24.41 -0.90 -17.23
C ASP A 45 24.43 -2.44 -17.31
N LYS A 46 24.11 -3.12 -16.21
CA LYS A 46 23.95 -4.59 -16.16
C LYS A 46 22.65 -5.07 -16.80
N GLY A 47 21.70 -4.19 -17.09
CA GLY A 47 20.38 -4.54 -17.60
C GLY A 47 19.45 -5.15 -16.55
N THR A 48 19.64 -4.86 -15.25
CA THR A 48 18.72 -5.33 -14.20
C THR A 48 17.54 -4.37 -14.02
N THR A 49 17.68 -3.09 -14.37
CA THR A 49 16.56 -2.14 -14.45
C THR A 49 16.73 -1.18 -15.65
N PRO A 50 15.66 -0.81 -16.39
CA PRO A 50 15.79 0.12 -17.53
C PRO A 50 16.20 1.53 -17.11
N GLY A 51 15.73 1.97 -15.94
CA GLY A 51 15.96 3.30 -15.42
C GLY A 51 15.31 3.48 -14.06
N VAL A 52 15.73 4.53 -13.34
CA VAL A 52 15.25 4.83 -12.00
C VAL A 52 15.07 6.33 -11.80
N THR A 53 14.15 6.68 -10.92
CA THR A 53 14.00 8.03 -10.37
C THR A 53 14.14 7.95 -8.86
N MET A 54 14.94 8.83 -8.27
CA MET A 54 15.29 8.80 -6.84
C MET A 54 15.13 10.17 -6.22
N LEU A 55 14.41 10.25 -5.10
CA LEU A 55 14.23 11.47 -4.32
C LEU A 55 14.61 11.21 -2.86
N VAL A 56 15.48 12.07 -2.31
CA VAL A 56 15.83 12.11 -0.89
C VAL A 56 15.51 13.49 -0.35
N SER A 57 14.53 13.54 0.56
CA SER A 57 14.17 14.75 1.27
C SER A 57 14.42 14.63 2.77
N ARG A 58 14.81 15.73 3.40
CA ARG A 58 15.03 15.82 4.84
C ARG A 58 14.71 17.22 5.32
N ARG A 59 14.08 17.34 6.49
CA ARG A 59 13.64 18.64 7.07
C ARG A 59 12.74 19.45 6.12
N GLY A 60 11.92 18.77 5.33
CA GLY A 60 11.02 19.41 4.38
C GLY A 60 11.68 20.01 3.14
N GLN A 61 12.93 19.65 2.87
CA GLN A 61 13.65 20.13 1.70
C GLN A 61 14.18 18.94 0.90
N ILE A 62 14.25 19.08 -0.41
CA ILE A 62 14.86 18.10 -1.31
C ILE A 62 16.37 18.30 -1.28
N GLY A 63 17.10 17.29 -0.82
CA GLY A 63 18.56 17.28 -0.89
C GLY A 63 19.10 16.60 -2.15
N TYR A 64 18.29 15.74 -2.77
CA TYR A 64 18.69 14.99 -3.94
C TYR A 64 17.45 14.54 -4.70
N PHE A 65 17.39 14.79 -6.01
CA PHE A 65 16.32 14.32 -6.87
C PHE A 65 16.85 14.10 -8.28
N GLU A 66 17.10 12.85 -8.68
CA GLU A 66 17.72 12.52 -9.96
C GLU A 66 17.00 11.38 -10.66
N ALA A 67 17.13 11.34 -11.98
CA ALA A 67 16.63 10.28 -12.85
C ALA A 67 17.76 9.76 -13.76
N PHE A 68 17.83 8.44 -13.93
CA PHE A 68 18.87 7.78 -14.73
C PHE A 68 18.26 6.67 -15.59
N GLY A 69 18.93 6.37 -16.72
CA GLY A 69 18.50 5.32 -17.64
C GLY A 69 17.34 5.77 -18.53
N LYS A 70 16.50 4.82 -18.91
CA LYS A 70 15.41 5.00 -19.87
C LYS A 70 14.06 4.69 -19.25
N GLN A 71 12.99 5.30 -19.76
CA GLN A 71 11.63 5.01 -19.35
C GLN A 71 11.17 3.60 -19.77
N SER A 72 11.72 3.06 -20.86
CA SER A 72 11.48 1.69 -21.30
C SER A 72 12.77 1.07 -21.83
N PRO A 73 12.90 -0.27 -21.79
CA PRO A 73 14.10 -0.98 -22.27
C PRO A 73 14.47 -0.64 -23.72
N ASP A 74 13.48 -0.74 -24.61
CA ASP A 74 13.66 -0.63 -26.05
C ASP A 74 13.44 0.80 -26.56
N GLY A 75 13.02 1.71 -25.68
CA GLY A 75 12.75 3.09 -26.02
C GLY A 75 14.01 3.95 -26.12
N ALA A 76 13.85 5.09 -26.79
CA ALA A 76 14.83 6.17 -26.78
C ALA A 76 14.60 7.16 -25.63
N THR A 77 13.41 7.18 -25.03
CA THR A 77 13.04 8.18 -24.02
C THR A 77 13.81 7.98 -22.72
N ALA A 78 14.54 9.00 -22.31
CA ALA A 78 15.27 9.02 -21.05
C ALA A 78 14.29 9.02 -19.86
N MET A 79 14.68 8.35 -18.77
CA MET A 79 13.94 8.45 -17.51
C MET A 79 13.93 9.89 -17.02
N SER A 80 12.76 10.40 -16.65
CA SER A 80 12.58 11.75 -16.14
C SER A 80 12.04 11.76 -14.70
N LYS A 81 12.11 12.94 -14.07
CA LYS A 81 11.63 13.18 -12.70
C LYS A 81 10.09 13.12 -12.61
N ASP A 82 9.42 13.30 -13.74
CA ASP A 82 7.97 13.27 -13.92
C ASP A 82 7.48 12.00 -14.65
N SER A 83 8.32 10.95 -14.75
CA SER A 83 7.87 9.63 -15.17
C SER A 83 6.83 9.06 -14.21
N LEU A 84 5.81 8.41 -14.75
CA LEU A 84 4.74 7.74 -14.03
C LEU A 84 5.06 6.27 -13.80
N PHE A 85 4.82 5.82 -12.58
CA PHE A 85 5.07 4.44 -12.16
C PHE A 85 3.80 3.81 -11.64
N ARG A 86 3.58 2.54 -12.00
CA ARG A 86 2.63 1.67 -11.29
C ARG A 86 3.21 1.35 -9.93
N ILE A 87 2.60 1.86 -8.86
CA ILE A 87 3.19 1.75 -7.50
C ILE A 87 2.66 0.57 -6.68
N PHE A 88 1.73 -0.20 -7.25
CA PHE A 88 1.24 -1.46 -6.67
C PHE A 88 0.96 -1.33 -5.17
N SER A 89 1.67 -2.11 -4.35
CA SER A 89 1.47 -2.20 -2.91
C SER A 89 1.77 -0.91 -2.14
N MET A 90 2.46 0.07 -2.73
CA MET A 90 2.59 1.41 -2.14
C MET A 90 1.26 2.19 -2.13
N THR A 91 0.21 1.67 -2.76
CA THR A 91 -1.18 2.17 -2.62
C THR A 91 -1.74 1.94 -1.21
N LYS A 92 -1.27 0.90 -0.49
CA LYS A 92 -1.86 0.49 0.79
C LYS A 92 -1.84 1.57 1.88
N PRO A 93 -0.76 2.35 2.07
CA PRO A 93 -0.77 3.49 2.98
C PRO A 93 -1.82 4.56 2.65
N ILE A 94 -2.11 4.79 1.37
CA ILE A 94 -3.10 5.79 0.94
C ILE A 94 -4.51 5.31 1.30
N VAL A 95 -4.84 4.04 1.01
CA VAL A 95 -6.10 3.40 1.44
C VAL A 95 -6.20 3.36 2.97
N SER A 96 -5.10 3.05 3.66
CA SER A 96 -5.07 3.02 5.13
C SER A 96 -5.35 4.39 5.73
N LEU A 97 -4.86 5.47 5.13
CA LEU A 97 -5.23 6.82 5.57
C LEU A 97 -6.71 7.10 5.33
N GLY A 98 -7.28 6.68 4.20
CA GLY A 98 -8.72 6.82 3.96
C GLY A 98 -9.56 6.15 5.05
N ILE A 99 -9.16 4.95 5.48
CA ILE A 99 -9.77 4.28 6.64
C ILE A 99 -9.58 5.09 7.93
N MET A 100 -8.38 5.63 8.17
CA MET A 100 -8.11 6.41 9.37
C MET A 100 -8.88 7.73 9.39
N GLN A 101 -9.14 8.38 8.24
CA GLN A 101 -10.04 9.54 8.15
C GLN A 101 -11.45 9.17 8.61
N LEU A 102 -12.00 8.05 8.11
CA LEU A 102 -13.31 7.54 8.54
C LEU A 102 -13.34 7.16 10.03
N VAL A 103 -12.22 6.69 10.60
CA VAL A 103 -12.10 6.43 12.04
C VAL A 103 -12.12 7.73 12.84
N GLU A 104 -11.39 8.75 12.41
CA GLU A 104 -11.35 10.05 13.10
C GLU A 104 -12.69 10.77 13.06
N ASP A 105 -13.42 10.65 11.95
CA ASP A 105 -14.77 11.20 11.78
C ASP A 105 -15.84 10.39 12.54
N GLY A 106 -15.46 9.27 13.16
CA GLY A 106 -16.35 8.44 13.99
C GLY A 106 -17.28 7.53 13.18
N HIS A 107 -17.03 7.34 11.88
CA HIS A 107 -17.79 6.43 11.03
C HIS A 107 -17.39 4.96 11.23
N ILE A 108 -16.13 4.71 11.63
CA ILE A 108 -15.56 3.37 11.83
C ILE A 108 -14.83 3.31 13.18
N LEU A 109 -14.92 2.18 13.88
CA LEU A 109 -14.03 1.83 14.98
C LEU A 109 -13.03 0.75 14.52
N LEU A 110 -11.78 0.84 14.96
CA LEU A 110 -10.75 -0.15 14.61
C LEU A 110 -11.12 -1.58 15.04
N ASN A 111 -11.86 -1.71 16.13
CA ASN A 111 -12.32 -3.00 16.64
C ASN A 111 -13.69 -3.43 16.08
N ASP A 112 -14.29 -2.65 15.17
CA ASP A 112 -15.52 -3.09 14.53
C ASP A 112 -15.27 -4.40 13.78
N PRO A 113 -16.20 -5.37 13.88
CA PRO A 113 -16.16 -6.57 13.06
C PRO A 113 -16.36 -6.18 11.60
N LEU A 114 -15.57 -6.76 10.69
CA LEU A 114 -15.68 -6.54 9.25
C LEU A 114 -17.09 -6.81 8.72
N ALA A 115 -17.75 -7.84 9.26
CA ALA A 115 -19.11 -8.23 8.91
C ALA A 115 -20.16 -7.11 9.12
N LYS A 116 -19.86 -6.09 9.93
CA LYS A 116 -20.70 -4.89 10.07
C LYS A 116 -20.83 -4.11 8.75
N TYR A 117 -19.78 -4.15 7.92
CA TYR A 117 -19.68 -3.39 6.67
C TYR A 117 -19.83 -4.28 5.44
N ILE A 118 -19.34 -5.52 5.52
CA ILE A 118 -19.41 -6.50 4.44
C ILE A 118 -19.95 -7.81 5.02
N PRO A 119 -21.28 -7.98 5.10
CA PRO A 119 -21.92 -9.09 5.82
C PRO A 119 -21.48 -10.48 5.39
N GLU A 120 -21.05 -10.65 4.14
CA GLU A 120 -20.54 -11.92 3.61
C GLU A 120 -19.36 -12.49 4.42
N PHE A 121 -18.59 -11.63 5.10
CA PHE A 121 -17.49 -12.07 5.96
C PHE A 121 -17.94 -12.73 7.27
N ALA A 122 -19.22 -12.65 7.64
CA ALA A 122 -19.75 -13.31 8.83
C ALA A 122 -19.64 -14.84 8.74
N GLU A 123 -19.71 -15.40 7.52
CA GLU A 123 -19.73 -16.84 7.28
C GLU A 123 -18.35 -17.44 6.99
N THR A 124 -17.31 -16.61 6.95
CA THR A 124 -15.94 -17.07 6.66
C THR A 124 -15.51 -18.19 7.59
N LYS A 125 -14.78 -19.17 7.04
CA LYS A 125 -14.21 -20.31 7.76
C LYS A 125 -12.69 -20.24 7.73
N VAL A 126 -12.03 -20.88 8.68
CA VAL A 126 -10.57 -21.04 8.72
C VAL A 126 -10.22 -22.42 8.17
N GLY A 127 -9.35 -22.46 7.16
CA GLY A 127 -8.80 -23.70 6.63
C GLY A 127 -7.70 -24.24 7.52
N VAL A 128 -7.78 -25.53 7.86
CA VAL A 128 -6.79 -26.26 8.65
C VAL A 128 -6.34 -27.47 7.86
N GLU A 129 -5.07 -27.52 7.46
CA GLU A 129 -4.52 -28.67 6.77
C GLU A 129 -4.16 -29.77 7.77
N ARG A 130 -4.79 -30.93 7.64
CA ARG A 130 -4.56 -32.11 8.48
C ARG A 130 -4.57 -33.37 7.60
N ASN A 131 -3.56 -34.23 7.76
CA ASN A 131 -3.46 -35.52 7.06
C ASN A 131 -3.64 -35.43 5.53
N GLY A 132 -3.16 -34.36 4.90
CA GLY A 132 -3.30 -34.17 3.45
C GLY A 132 -4.69 -33.71 2.99
N ALA A 133 -5.59 -33.35 3.90
CA ALA A 133 -6.89 -32.77 3.61
C ALA A 133 -7.05 -31.37 4.24
N LEU A 134 -8.00 -30.58 3.70
CA LEU A 134 -8.37 -29.27 4.24
C LEU A 134 -9.66 -29.41 5.06
N GLU A 135 -9.55 -29.22 6.37
CA GLU A 135 -10.70 -29.11 7.28
C GLU A 135 -11.11 -27.64 7.43
N LEU A 136 -12.40 -27.37 7.62
CA LEU A 136 -12.92 -26.01 7.84
C LEU A 136 -13.38 -25.86 9.29
N ALA A 137 -12.82 -24.87 9.97
CA ALA A 137 -13.18 -24.49 11.33
C ALA A 137 -13.87 -23.12 11.37
N LEU A 138 -14.65 -22.86 12.42
CA LEU A 138 -15.14 -21.51 12.69
C LEU A 138 -13.99 -20.60 13.14
N PRO A 139 -14.03 -19.30 12.79
CA PRO A 139 -13.15 -18.31 13.40
C PRO A 139 -13.42 -18.23 14.92
N LEU A 140 -12.36 -18.16 15.73
CA LEU A 140 -12.49 -17.98 17.19
C LEU A 140 -12.97 -16.59 17.58
N ARG A 141 -12.82 -15.62 16.67
CA ARG A 141 -13.34 -14.26 16.76
C ARG A 141 -13.55 -13.71 15.35
N PRO A 142 -14.41 -12.68 15.16
CA PRO A 142 -14.55 -12.05 13.86
C PRO A 142 -13.26 -11.33 13.43
N ILE A 143 -13.08 -11.16 12.12
CA ILE A 143 -12.09 -10.25 11.54
C ILE A 143 -12.48 -8.82 11.93
N THR A 144 -11.51 -8.01 12.36
CA THR A 144 -11.72 -6.58 12.66
C THR A 144 -11.12 -5.68 11.58
N ILE A 145 -11.50 -4.40 11.56
CA ILE A 145 -10.85 -3.39 10.72
C ILE A 145 -9.35 -3.28 11.02
N GLN A 146 -8.96 -3.37 12.30
CA GLN A 146 -7.56 -3.38 12.72
C GLN A 146 -6.79 -4.55 12.09
N ASP A 147 -7.38 -5.73 12.04
CA ASP A 147 -6.72 -6.91 11.44
C ASP A 147 -6.47 -6.73 9.95
N LEU A 148 -7.37 -6.05 9.24
CA LEU A 148 -7.15 -5.73 7.84
C LEU A 148 -6.00 -4.74 7.66
N LEU A 149 -5.96 -3.66 8.46
CA LEU A 149 -4.91 -2.62 8.39
C LEU A 149 -3.50 -3.16 8.64
N ARG A 150 -3.37 -4.18 9.48
CA ARG A 150 -2.06 -4.76 9.86
C ARG A 150 -1.78 -6.13 9.28
N HIS A 151 -2.63 -6.62 8.35
CA HIS A 151 -2.48 -7.95 7.73
C HIS A 151 -2.43 -9.10 8.75
N THR A 152 -3.41 -9.15 9.66
CA THR A 152 -3.62 -10.25 10.61
C THR A 152 -5.05 -10.78 10.56
N SER A 153 -5.70 -10.72 9.40
CA SER A 153 -7.10 -11.13 9.23
C SER A 153 -7.28 -12.61 8.91
N GLY A 154 -6.18 -13.31 8.55
CA GLY A 154 -6.25 -14.65 7.98
C GLY A 154 -6.63 -14.68 6.49
N ILE A 155 -6.98 -13.55 5.87
CA ILE A 155 -7.20 -13.47 4.41
C ILE A 155 -5.88 -13.77 3.70
N SER A 156 -5.90 -14.49 2.57
CA SER A 156 -4.68 -14.86 1.84
C SER A 156 -4.34 -13.91 0.68
N TYR A 157 -3.30 -14.26 -0.07
CA TYR A 157 -2.94 -13.71 -1.37
C TYR A 157 -2.65 -14.86 -2.34
N GLU A 158 -3.10 -14.77 -3.58
CA GLU A 158 -2.85 -15.76 -4.63
C GLU A 158 -1.38 -15.89 -5.05
N ILE A 159 -0.52 -14.93 -4.69
CA ILE A 159 0.90 -14.88 -5.10
C ILE A 159 1.86 -15.33 -3.99
N THR A 160 1.36 -15.72 -2.82
CA THR A 160 2.20 -16.06 -1.65
C THR A 160 1.89 -17.45 -1.12
N GLY A 161 2.89 -18.32 -1.06
CA GLY A 161 2.77 -19.67 -0.51
C GLY A 161 2.11 -20.68 -1.45
N ASN A 162 1.98 -21.93 -1.00
CA ASN A 162 1.47 -23.03 -1.81
C ASN A 162 0.49 -23.96 -1.07
N GLY A 163 0.02 -23.61 0.14
CA GLY A 163 -0.96 -24.41 0.89
C GLY A 163 -2.30 -24.59 0.16
N MET A 164 -3.14 -25.50 0.64
CA MET A 164 -4.46 -25.81 0.07
C MET A 164 -5.33 -24.57 -0.06
N VAL A 165 -5.37 -23.70 0.96
CA VAL A 165 -6.13 -22.44 0.90
C VAL A 165 -5.53 -21.50 -0.15
N GLN A 166 -4.21 -21.34 -0.21
CA GLN A 166 -3.54 -20.52 -1.22
C GLN A 166 -3.84 -21.03 -2.65
N ARG A 167 -3.86 -22.36 -2.86
CA ARG A 167 -4.23 -22.95 -4.15
C ARG A 167 -5.67 -22.63 -4.54
N MET A 168 -6.59 -22.50 -3.58
CA MET A 168 -7.95 -22.02 -3.86
C MET A 168 -7.94 -20.54 -4.31
N TYR A 169 -7.14 -19.68 -3.66
CA TYR A 169 -6.96 -18.30 -4.10
C TYR A 169 -6.36 -18.22 -5.52
N GLN A 170 -5.37 -19.06 -5.84
CA GLN A 170 -4.76 -19.15 -7.18
C GLN A 170 -5.75 -19.54 -8.27
N LYS A 171 -6.69 -20.45 -7.96
CA LYS A 171 -7.75 -20.90 -8.87
C LYS A 171 -8.95 -19.95 -8.95
N SER A 172 -9.00 -18.94 -8.07
CA SER A 172 -10.11 -17.99 -8.02
C SER A 172 -9.98 -16.88 -9.08
N ASN A 173 -11.07 -16.16 -9.31
CA ASN A 173 -11.10 -15.03 -10.24
C ASN A 173 -10.54 -13.72 -9.62
N LEU A 174 -9.70 -13.80 -8.59
CA LEU A 174 -9.17 -12.61 -7.89
C LEU A 174 -8.20 -11.77 -8.74
N ARG A 175 -7.63 -12.32 -9.81
CA ARG A 175 -6.75 -11.55 -10.73
C ARG A 175 -7.50 -10.77 -11.81
N ASN A 176 -8.78 -11.08 -12.06
CA ASN A 176 -9.57 -10.44 -13.09
C ASN A 176 -9.86 -8.97 -12.75
N ARG A 177 -9.47 -8.03 -13.61
CA ARG A 177 -9.60 -6.58 -13.37
C ARG A 177 -10.99 -6.01 -13.69
N ASP A 178 -11.85 -6.80 -14.34
CA ASP A 178 -13.17 -6.37 -14.80
C ASP A 178 -14.27 -6.54 -13.75
N ILE A 179 -13.95 -7.08 -12.57
CA ILE A 179 -14.91 -7.21 -11.48
C ILE A 179 -14.80 -6.03 -10.51
N THR A 180 -15.91 -5.70 -9.86
CA THR A 180 -16.00 -4.62 -8.88
C THR A 180 -15.28 -4.95 -7.56
N ASN A 181 -14.99 -3.94 -6.73
CA ASN A 181 -14.50 -4.14 -5.35
C ASN A 181 -15.49 -4.96 -4.49
N GLU A 182 -16.80 -4.84 -4.76
CA GLU A 182 -17.84 -5.67 -4.13
C GLU A 182 -17.74 -7.13 -4.55
N GLU A 183 -17.62 -7.41 -5.84
CA GLU A 183 -17.48 -8.77 -6.38
C GLU A 183 -16.15 -9.40 -5.93
N HIS A 184 -15.07 -8.62 -5.86
CA HIS A 184 -13.81 -9.07 -5.27
C HIS A 184 -14.02 -9.46 -3.80
N ALA A 185 -14.62 -8.59 -3.00
CA ALA A 185 -14.88 -8.87 -1.58
C ALA A 185 -15.73 -10.14 -1.39
N LYS A 186 -16.74 -10.37 -2.24
CA LYS A 186 -17.55 -11.60 -2.24
C LYS A 186 -16.73 -12.85 -2.53
N ILE A 187 -15.83 -12.80 -3.52
CA ILE A 187 -14.93 -13.92 -3.81
C ILE A 187 -14.03 -14.21 -2.61
N VAL A 188 -13.43 -13.17 -2.00
CA VAL A 188 -12.58 -13.33 -0.82
C VAL A 188 -13.35 -13.91 0.36
N ALA A 189 -14.58 -13.44 0.62
CA ALA A 189 -15.43 -13.94 1.69
C ALA A 189 -15.84 -15.41 1.50
N GLY A 190 -15.95 -15.88 0.25
CA GLY A 190 -16.22 -17.27 -0.08
C GLY A 190 -15.02 -18.22 0.04
N LEU A 191 -13.81 -17.69 0.27
CA LEU A 191 -12.59 -18.49 0.41
C LEU A 191 -12.23 -18.67 1.90
N PRO A 192 -11.67 -19.83 2.31
CA PRO A 192 -11.21 -20.01 3.67
C PRO A 192 -10.08 -19.03 4.02
N LEU A 193 -10.00 -18.66 5.31
CA LEU A 193 -8.86 -17.98 5.90
C LEU A 193 -7.71 -18.98 6.09
N ILE A 194 -6.47 -18.53 5.98
CA ILE A 194 -5.28 -19.39 6.12
C ILE A 194 -4.89 -19.62 7.58
N CYS A 195 -5.37 -18.75 8.48
CA CYS A 195 -5.13 -18.81 9.91
C CYS A 195 -6.26 -18.06 10.64
N GLN A 196 -6.28 -18.18 11.97
CA GLN A 196 -7.27 -17.52 12.81
C GLN A 196 -7.10 -15.98 12.77
N PRO A 197 -8.19 -15.18 12.71
CA PRO A 197 -8.08 -13.73 12.80
C PRO A 197 -7.31 -13.29 14.05
N GLY A 198 -6.25 -12.51 13.84
CA GLY A 198 -5.37 -11.97 14.87
C GLY A 198 -4.28 -12.87 15.37
N SER A 199 -4.20 -14.13 14.93
CA SER A 199 -3.19 -15.05 15.45
C SER A 199 -1.80 -14.76 14.88
N GLU A 200 -1.73 -14.40 13.60
CA GLU A 200 -0.49 -14.29 12.86
C GLU A 200 -0.53 -13.16 11.83
N TRP A 201 0.64 -12.70 11.43
CA TRP A 201 0.78 -11.76 10.32
C TRP A 201 0.91 -12.52 9.00
N ASN A 202 0.12 -12.11 8.00
CA ASN A 202 0.14 -12.70 6.67
C ASN A 202 -0.19 -11.66 5.59
N TYR A 203 0.77 -11.39 4.69
CA TYR A 203 0.54 -10.45 3.60
C TYR A 203 -0.58 -10.93 2.67
N SER A 204 -1.54 -10.05 2.36
CA SER A 204 -2.85 -10.49 1.88
C SER A 204 -3.61 -9.45 1.08
N ARG A 205 -4.79 -9.85 0.60
CA ARG A 205 -5.81 -8.98 0.00
C ARG A 205 -6.58 -8.11 0.99
N SER A 206 -6.15 -8.04 2.27
CA SER A 206 -6.83 -7.24 3.29
C SER A 206 -7.05 -5.78 2.90
N THR A 207 -6.10 -5.16 2.19
CA THR A 207 -6.24 -3.75 1.79
C THR A 207 -7.27 -3.54 0.69
N ASP A 208 -7.53 -4.55 -0.16
CA ASP A 208 -8.63 -4.48 -1.13
C ASP A 208 -9.97 -4.44 -0.41
N ILE A 209 -10.09 -5.25 0.65
CA ILE A 209 -11.27 -5.29 1.50
C ILE A 209 -11.45 -3.96 2.24
N LEU A 210 -10.37 -3.30 2.68
CA LEU A 210 -10.44 -1.94 3.20
C LEU A 210 -10.93 -0.94 2.14
N GLY A 211 -10.53 -1.10 0.88
CA GLY A 211 -11.08 -0.34 -0.24
C GLY A 211 -12.59 -0.47 -0.32
N ARG A 212 -13.12 -1.69 -0.23
CA ARG A 212 -14.57 -1.92 -0.19
C ARG A 212 -15.24 -1.34 1.05
N VAL A 213 -14.59 -1.40 2.22
CA VAL A 213 -15.13 -0.76 3.44
C VAL A 213 -15.28 0.76 3.25
N ILE A 214 -14.30 1.43 2.63
CA ILE A 214 -14.41 2.86 2.30
C ILE A 214 -15.64 3.10 1.41
N GLU A 215 -15.87 2.28 0.39
CA GLU A 215 -17.01 2.46 -0.50
C GLU A 215 -18.35 2.34 0.22
N VAL A 216 -18.49 1.31 1.06
CA VAL A 216 -19.72 1.07 1.82
C VAL A 216 -20.00 2.23 2.78
N VAL A 217 -18.99 2.70 3.50
CA VAL A 217 -19.16 3.72 4.54
C VAL A 217 -19.35 5.12 3.94
N SER A 218 -18.63 5.45 2.86
CA SER A 218 -18.68 6.78 2.25
C SER A 218 -19.75 6.95 1.17
N GLY A 219 -20.25 5.84 0.61
CA GLY A 219 -21.14 5.85 -0.56
C GLY A 219 -20.46 6.28 -1.87
N LYS A 220 -19.13 6.38 -1.90
CA LYS A 220 -18.32 6.78 -3.08
C LYS A 220 -17.51 5.58 -3.57
N SER A 221 -17.06 5.61 -4.84
CA SER A 221 -16.02 4.68 -5.27
C SER A 221 -14.72 4.94 -4.49
N LEU A 222 -13.87 3.91 -4.35
CA LEU A 222 -12.58 4.08 -3.69
C LEU A 222 -11.75 5.19 -4.36
N GLY A 223 -11.67 5.18 -5.70
CA GLY A 223 -11.01 6.24 -6.47
C GLY A 223 -11.51 7.64 -6.13
N ASN A 224 -12.83 7.88 -6.15
CA ASN A 224 -13.38 9.21 -5.85
C ASN A 224 -13.14 9.60 -4.40
N TYR A 225 -13.28 8.67 -3.46
CA TYR A 225 -13.00 8.96 -2.05
C TYR A 225 -11.54 9.38 -1.84
N LEU A 226 -10.58 8.61 -2.38
CA LEU A 226 -9.15 8.94 -2.24
C LEU A 226 -8.82 10.26 -2.93
N THR A 227 -9.36 10.51 -4.13
CA THR A 227 -9.16 11.76 -4.86
C THR A 227 -9.65 12.95 -4.06
N GLU A 228 -10.89 12.93 -3.60
CA GLU A 228 -11.50 14.08 -2.90
C GLU A 228 -10.89 14.33 -1.52
N ASN A 229 -10.56 13.27 -0.76
CA ASN A 229 -10.19 13.41 0.65
C ASN A 229 -8.68 13.39 0.89
N ILE A 230 -7.87 12.93 -0.08
CA ILE A 230 -6.42 12.76 0.07
C ILE A 230 -5.66 13.39 -1.10
N LEU A 231 -5.90 12.93 -2.33
CA LEU A 231 -5.03 13.28 -3.46
C LEU A 231 -5.19 14.74 -3.88
N ALA A 232 -6.42 15.23 -4.07
CA ALA A 232 -6.66 16.61 -4.45
C ALA A 232 -6.24 17.62 -3.37
N PRO A 233 -6.55 17.42 -2.07
CA PRO A 233 -6.02 18.28 -1.00
C PRO A 233 -4.49 18.31 -0.92
N LEU A 234 -3.81 17.25 -1.34
CA LEU A 234 -2.34 17.15 -1.41
C LEU A 234 -1.76 17.51 -2.78
N GLN A 235 -2.61 17.88 -3.75
CA GLN A 235 -2.24 18.23 -5.13
C GLN A 235 -1.54 17.11 -5.89
N MET A 236 -1.87 15.86 -5.56
CA MET A 236 -1.36 14.67 -6.22
C MET A 236 -2.18 14.36 -7.48
N ALA A 237 -2.24 15.30 -8.41
CA ALA A 237 -3.12 15.24 -9.58
C ALA A 237 -2.75 14.13 -10.57
N GLU A 238 -1.50 13.67 -10.52
CA GLU A 238 -0.97 12.61 -11.38
C GLU A 238 -1.00 11.25 -10.67
N THR A 239 -1.71 11.17 -9.54
CA THR A 239 -1.94 9.95 -8.79
C THR A 239 -3.36 9.44 -9.01
N GLY A 240 -3.52 8.21 -9.46
CA GLY A 240 -4.83 7.64 -9.75
C GLY A 240 -4.77 6.16 -10.16
N PHE A 241 -5.91 5.49 -10.19
CA PHE A 241 -5.99 4.08 -10.61
C PHE A 241 -5.88 3.87 -12.12
N HIS A 242 -6.08 4.95 -12.88
CA HIS A 242 -5.81 5.08 -14.31
C HIS A 242 -5.22 6.47 -14.58
N THR A 243 -4.69 6.68 -15.77
CA THR A 243 -4.16 7.98 -16.22
C THR A 243 -4.65 8.31 -17.63
N ALA A 244 -4.63 9.59 -17.98
CA ALA A 244 -5.03 10.05 -19.32
C ALA A 244 -4.08 9.53 -20.41
N SER A 245 -4.60 9.37 -21.63
CA SER A 245 -3.82 8.95 -22.81
C SER A 245 -2.65 9.88 -23.14
N THR A 246 -2.75 11.17 -22.78
CA THR A 246 -1.66 12.15 -22.90
C THR A 246 -0.43 11.81 -22.07
N ASN A 247 -0.57 10.96 -21.06
CA ASN A 247 0.53 10.50 -20.21
C ASN A 247 1.20 9.23 -20.72
N LYS A 248 0.80 8.70 -21.89
CA LYS A 248 1.32 7.44 -22.46
C LYS A 248 2.85 7.39 -22.48
N ASP A 249 3.48 8.46 -22.95
CA ASP A 249 4.93 8.53 -23.11
C ASP A 249 5.67 8.81 -21.79
N ARG A 250 4.95 9.04 -20.69
CA ARG A 250 5.53 9.23 -19.35
C ARG A 250 5.50 7.95 -18.52
N ILE A 251 4.81 6.90 -18.95
CA ILE A 251 4.68 5.65 -18.19
C ILE A 251 5.96 4.83 -18.31
N ALA A 252 6.63 4.62 -17.17
CA ALA A 252 7.79 3.73 -17.10
C ALA A 252 7.37 2.27 -17.34
N GLN A 253 8.13 1.57 -18.18
CA GLN A 253 7.94 0.17 -18.51
C GLN A 253 9.12 -0.68 -18.00
N PRO A 254 8.85 -1.88 -17.46
CA PRO A 254 9.89 -2.83 -17.09
C PRO A 254 10.46 -3.54 -18.33
N PHE A 255 11.46 -4.40 -18.12
CA PHE A 255 11.81 -5.42 -19.10
C PHE A 255 10.64 -6.39 -19.34
N PRO A 256 10.51 -6.97 -20.56
CA PRO A 256 9.48 -7.98 -20.86
C PRO A 256 9.67 -9.28 -20.07
N THR A 257 10.89 -9.54 -19.61
CA THR A 257 11.26 -10.64 -18.72
C THR A 257 11.97 -10.04 -17.51
N ASP A 258 11.56 -10.43 -16.31
CA ASP A 258 12.16 -9.95 -15.08
C ASP A 258 13.60 -10.48 -14.96
N PRO A 259 14.62 -9.61 -14.88
CA PRO A 259 16.02 -10.05 -14.91
C PRO A 259 16.46 -10.89 -13.70
N TRP A 260 15.70 -10.88 -12.60
CA TRP A 260 16.04 -11.63 -11.39
C TRP A 260 15.42 -13.02 -11.35
N THR A 261 14.19 -13.16 -11.85
CA THR A 261 13.41 -14.39 -11.79
C THR A 261 13.38 -15.14 -13.12
N GLY A 262 13.62 -14.44 -14.24
CA GLY A 262 13.45 -14.98 -15.59
C GLY A 262 11.98 -15.14 -16.01
N GLU A 263 11.04 -14.67 -15.19
CA GLU A 263 9.61 -14.75 -15.48
C GLU A 263 9.17 -13.65 -16.46
N LYS A 264 8.20 -13.95 -17.32
CA LYS A 264 7.60 -12.94 -18.19
C LYS A 264 6.84 -11.91 -17.34
N VAL A 265 7.08 -10.64 -17.61
CA VAL A 265 6.40 -9.54 -16.96
C VAL A 265 5.15 -9.18 -17.74
N ALA A 266 3.99 -9.33 -17.10
CA ALA A 266 2.71 -8.88 -17.62
C ALA A 266 2.12 -7.85 -16.65
N LEU A 267 2.17 -6.57 -17.05
CA LEU A 267 1.55 -5.49 -16.30
C LEU A 267 0.26 -5.04 -16.98
N PHE A 268 -0.66 -4.51 -16.19
CA PHE A 268 -1.85 -3.88 -16.73
C PHE A 268 -1.53 -2.56 -17.45
N ASP A 269 -2.36 -2.15 -18.40
CA ASP A 269 -2.28 -0.82 -19.00
C ASP A 269 -3.00 0.21 -18.12
N PRO A 270 -2.30 1.22 -17.57
CA PRO A 270 -2.94 2.26 -16.76
C PRO A 270 -3.71 3.28 -17.59
N LEU A 271 -3.65 3.21 -18.92
CA LEU A 271 -4.48 4.03 -19.82
C LEU A 271 -5.90 3.48 -19.98
N GLU A 272 -6.12 2.22 -19.61
CA GLU A 272 -7.46 1.62 -19.58
C GLU A 272 -8.27 2.27 -18.47
N ILE A 273 -9.25 3.10 -18.86
CA ILE A 273 -10.25 3.66 -17.95
C ILE A 273 -11.38 2.64 -17.84
N PRO A 274 -11.66 2.08 -16.64
CA PRO A 274 -12.89 1.34 -16.44
C PRO A 274 -14.07 2.29 -16.67
N GLU A 275 -15.04 1.94 -17.52
CA GLU A 275 -16.19 2.83 -17.77
C GLU A 275 -16.86 3.23 -16.44
N ASP A 276 -16.75 4.51 -16.10
CA ASP A 276 -17.52 5.13 -15.03
C ASP A 276 -19.00 5.18 -15.46
N GLY A 277 -19.83 4.43 -14.75
CA GLY A 277 -21.23 4.22 -15.10
C GLY A 277 -22.06 5.51 -15.06
N ILE A 278 -22.25 6.14 -16.21
CA ILE A 278 -23.43 6.99 -16.50
C ILE A 278 -24.53 6.19 -17.22
N ARG A 279 -24.30 4.91 -17.55
CA ARG A 279 -25.38 3.99 -17.94
C ARG A 279 -25.62 2.97 -16.84
N ARG A 280 -26.90 2.84 -16.47
CA ARG A 280 -27.42 1.85 -15.52
C ARG A 280 -26.87 0.44 -15.82
N ARG A 281 -25.76 0.07 -15.16
CA ARG A 281 -25.39 -1.27 -14.65
C ARG A 281 -23.88 -1.30 -14.30
N ARG A 282 -23.63 -1.14 -12.99
CA ARG A 282 -22.48 -1.63 -12.19
C ARG A 282 -21.11 -0.95 -12.38
N PRO A 283 -20.56 -0.27 -11.35
CA PRO A 283 -19.22 0.33 -11.38
C PRO A 283 -18.12 -0.73 -11.28
N ARG A 284 -17.23 -0.84 -12.28
CA ARG A 284 -16.10 -1.78 -12.32
C ARG A 284 -14.82 -1.10 -11.81
N ILE A 285 -14.38 -1.43 -10.60
CA ILE A 285 -13.11 -0.94 -10.07
C ILE A 285 -12.41 -2.08 -9.33
N LYS A 286 -11.20 -2.43 -9.81
CA LYS A 286 -10.18 -3.09 -9.00
C LYS A 286 -8.95 -2.21 -8.91
N ASP A 287 -8.60 -1.93 -7.66
CA ASP A 287 -7.55 -1.00 -7.26
C ASP A 287 -6.26 -1.71 -6.90
N HIS A 288 -5.69 -2.45 -7.87
CA HIS A 288 -4.32 -2.92 -7.76
C HIS A 288 -3.36 -1.98 -8.48
N GLY A 289 -2.96 -0.96 -7.72
CA GLY A 289 -1.85 -0.09 -8.08
C GLY A 289 -2.33 1.23 -8.65
N LEU A 290 -2.35 2.25 -7.79
CA LEU A 290 -2.24 3.62 -8.27
C LEU A 290 -1.04 3.72 -9.22
N CYS A 291 -1.18 4.55 -10.24
CA CYS A 291 -0.04 5.20 -10.86
C CYS A 291 0.23 6.49 -10.08
N THR A 292 1.49 6.87 -9.93
CA THR A 292 1.86 8.13 -9.28
C THR A 292 3.22 8.60 -9.77
N LEU A 293 3.48 9.89 -9.54
CA LEU A 293 4.78 10.51 -9.65
C LEU A 293 5.56 10.39 -8.34
N LEU A 294 6.89 10.38 -8.44
CA LEU A 294 7.72 10.41 -7.24
C LEU A 294 7.56 11.71 -6.42
N PRO A 295 7.42 12.91 -7.03
CA PRO A 295 7.01 14.14 -6.34
C PRO A 295 5.73 13.99 -5.52
N ASP A 296 4.64 13.46 -6.10
CA ASP A 296 3.38 13.20 -5.38
C ASP A 296 3.60 12.28 -4.18
N ALA A 297 4.37 11.20 -4.36
CA ALA A 297 4.72 10.26 -3.29
C ALA A 297 5.63 10.89 -2.20
N ALA A 298 6.47 11.86 -2.56
CA ALA A 298 7.30 12.61 -1.62
C ALA A 298 6.48 13.64 -0.85
N GLN A 299 5.54 14.30 -1.51
CA GLN A 299 4.59 15.22 -0.91
C GLN A 299 3.75 14.51 0.14
N TRP A 300 3.24 13.33 -0.20
CA TRP A 300 2.59 12.40 0.72
C TRP A 300 3.41 12.15 2.00
N ARG A 301 4.69 11.74 1.85
CA ARG A 301 5.56 11.43 3.00
C ARG A 301 5.90 12.68 3.82
N HIS A 302 5.98 13.85 3.18
CA HIS A 302 6.30 15.09 3.85
C HIS A 302 5.17 15.57 4.75
N VAL A 303 3.93 15.59 4.23
CA VAL A 303 2.76 15.98 5.04
C VAL A 303 2.57 15.04 6.22
N GLY A 304 2.84 13.74 6.06
CA GLY A 304 2.85 12.78 7.17
C GLY A 304 3.90 13.05 8.26
N ARG A 305 4.90 13.91 8.02
CA ARG A 305 6.04 14.19 8.92
C ARG A 305 6.08 15.60 9.51
N GLN A 306 5.33 16.55 8.94
CA GLN A 306 5.23 17.92 9.45
C GLN A 306 4.54 17.96 10.83
N PRO A 307 5.18 18.43 11.92
CA PRO A 307 4.46 18.94 13.07
C PRO A 307 3.83 20.28 12.67
N ARG A 308 2.51 20.41 12.71
CA ARG A 308 1.87 21.68 12.35
C ARG A 308 2.32 22.80 13.29
N ASP A 309 2.82 23.89 12.72
CA ASP A 309 3.13 25.13 13.42
C ASP A 309 1.91 25.67 14.17
N ARG A 310 2.13 26.02 15.44
CA ARG A 310 1.18 26.78 16.24
C ARG A 310 1.26 28.24 15.77
N GLN A 311 0.32 28.70 14.95
CA GLN A 311 0.12 30.14 14.84
C GLN A 311 -0.62 30.64 16.09
N PRO A 312 -0.08 31.63 16.84
CA PRO A 312 -0.84 32.32 17.86
C PRO A 312 -1.83 33.25 17.16
N HIS A 313 -3.13 33.04 17.39
CA HIS A 313 -4.12 34.07 17.07
C HIS A 313 -3.84 35.30 17.93
N ALA A 314 -3.49 36.41 17.27
CA ALA A 314 -3.48 37.72 17.88
C ALA A 314 -4.92 38.05 18.32
N ALA A 315 -5.15 38.08 19.63
CA ALA A 315 -6.30 38.74 20.20
C ALA A 315 -5.89 40.19 20.48
N SER A 316 -6.44 41.11 19.69
CA SER A 316 -6.64 42.49 20.13
C SER A 316 -7.56 42.46 21.35
N ASP A 317 -7.10 42.99 22.47
CA ASP A 317 -7.83 43.95 23.31
C ASP A 317 -7.05 44.16 24.61
N GLY A 318 -6.71 45.42 24.86
CA GLY A 318 -5.94 45.85 26.01
C GLY A 318 -6.77 45.87 27.27
N VAL A 319 -6.22 45.33 28.36
CA VAL A 319 -6.49 45.75 29.75
C VAL A 319 -5.20 45.49 30.54
N GLN A 320 -4.73 46.50 31.28
CA GLN A 320 -3.58 46.39 32.20
C GLN A 320 -3.93 45.59 33.46
N PRO A 321 -2.95 44.95 34.13
CA PRO A 321 -3.21 44.18 35.34
C PRO A 321 -3.29 45.09 36.58
N SER A 322 -4.26 44.81 37.44
CA SER A 322 -4.20 45.22 38.85
C SER A 322 -4.29 43.98 39.74
N ASP A 323 -3.45 44.00 40.76
CA ASP A 323 -3.30 43.00 41.79
C ASP A 323 -4.55 42.85 42.66
N ALA A 324 -4.91 41.61 43.01
CA ALA A 324 -5.50 41.30 44.31
C ALA A 324 -5.47 39.79 44.59
N GLN A 325 -4.89 39.45 45.74
CA GLN A 325 -4.87 38.14 46.34
C GLN A 325 -6.20 37.79 47.03
N ARG A 326 -6.31 36.50 47.38
CA ARG A 326 -6.96 35.87 48.55
C ARG A 326 -8.41 35.35 48.46
N GLU A 327 -8.43 34.04 48.76
CA GLU A 327 -9.24 33.35 49.78
C GLU A 327 -10.44 32.46 49.40
N ALA A 328 -10.49 31.38 50.20
CA ALA A 328 -11.23 30.14 50.07
C ALA A 328 -12.76 30.26 50.26
N GLY A 329 -13.48 29.25 49.78
CA GLY A 329 -14.87 29.02 50.17
C GLY A 329 -15.49 27.78 49.53
N ASN A 330 -15.56 26.69 50.30
CA ASN A 330 -16.20 25.42 49.98
C ASN A 330 -17.73 25.52 50.18
N THR A 331 -18.56 25.08 49.22
CA THR A 331 -19.89 24.49 49.49
C THR A 331 -20.38 23.64 48.32
N SER A 332 -21.26 22.70 48.67
CA SER A 332 -21.62 21.47 47.97
C SER A 332 -23.00 21.48 47.29
N ARG A 333 -23.08 20.83 46.11
CA ARG A 333 -24.16 19.96 45.57
C ARG A 333 -25.42 20.59 44.89
N PRO A 334 -26.21 19.82 44.07
CA PRO A 334 -26.16 19.93 42.59
C PRO A 334 -27.53 20.15 41.88
N ALA A 335 -27.55 20.66 40.64
CA ALA A 335 -28.69 20.45 39.72
C ALA A 335 -28.38 20.67 38.22
N ARG A 336 -28.58 19.59 37.43
CA ARG A 336 -28.94 19.46 35.99
C ARG A 336 -28.32 20.39 34.92
N PRO A 337 -27.61 19.85 33.91
CA PRO A 337 -27.34 20.60 32.68
C PRO A 337 -28.37 20.31 31.58
N ARG A 338 -28.90 21.39 31.00
CA ARG A 338 -29.58 21.43 29.69
C ARG A 338 -28.58 21.05 28.59
N LEU A 339 -28.98 20.18 27.68
CA LEU A 339 -28.15 19.70 26.56
C LEU A 339 -28.36 20.54 25.29
N ARG A 340 -27.28 21.21 24.86
CA ARG A 340 -26.77 21.45 23.49
C ARG A 340 -26.11 22.84 23.38
N PRO A 341 -25.20 23.08 22.42
CA PRO A 341 -24.14 22.21 21.89
C PRO A 341 -22.80 22.98 21.83
N ARG A 342 -21.65 22.35 22.10
CA ARG A 342 -20.32 22.87 21.71
C ARG A 342 -19.22 21.85 22.01
N LEU A 343 -18.71 21.19 20.98
CA LEU A 343 -17.34 20.67 20.99
C LEU A 343 -16.74 20.86 19.59
N ARG A 344 -16.33 22.10 19.31
CA ARG A 344 -15.15 22.34 18.48
C ARG A 344 -13.94 21.98 19.33
N GLY A 345 -13.10 21.06 18.87
CA GLY A 345 -11.84 20.78 19.56
C GLY A 345 -11.29 19.38 19.36
N ALA A 346 -11.01 18.97 18.13
CA ALA A 346 -10.28 17.72 17.85
C ALA A 346 -9.25 17.92 16.72
N HIS A 347 -8.32 18.87 16.88
CA HIS A 347 -7.15 19.02 15.99
C HIS A 347 -5.81 18.61 16.63
N ARG A 348 -5.83 17.80 17.70
CA ARG A 348 -4.62 17.54 18.52
C ARG A 348 -4.07 16.10 18.51
N ARG A 349 -4.54 15.19 17.65
CA ARG A 349 -4.15 13.75 17.74
C ARG A 349 -3.59 13.09 16.48
N TRP A 350 -3.13 13.85 15.48
CA TRP A 350 -2.60 13.27 14.23
C TRP A 350 -1.19 12.65 14.35
N ALA A 351 -0.32 13.18 15.21
CA ALA A 351 1.10 12.79 15.19
C ALA A 351 1.43 11.50 15.97
N GLY A 352 0.52 11.00 16.81
CA GLY A 352 0.74 9.78 17.60
C GLY A 352 0.57 8.49 16.77
N THR A 353 -0.45 8.47 15.92
CA THR A 353 -0.91 7.27 15.21
C THR A 353 0.02 6.87 14.06
N LEU A 354 0.51 7.84 13.27
CA LEU A 354 1.46 7.58 12.18
C LEU A 354 2.84 7.11 12.68
N ARG A 355 3.31 7.66 13.82
CA ARG A 355 4.53 7.18 14.48
C ARG A 355 4.38 5.77 15.05
N GLY A 356 3.16 5.39 15.47
CA GLY A 356 2.85 4.04 15.92
C GLY A 356 2.94 3.00 14.80
N ILE A 357 2.41 3.33 13.62
CA ILE A 357 2.44 2.44 12.43
C ILE A 357 3.86 2.35 11.86
N GLU A 358 4.58 3.47 11.72
CA GLU A 358 5.99 3.45 11.29
C GLU A 358 6.88 2.66 12.29
N ARG A 359 6.68 2.81 13.61
CA ARG A 359 7.45 2.06 14.62
C ARG A 359 7.13 0.58 14.64
N ALA A 360 5.86 0.19 14.49
CA ALA A 360 5.47 -1.23 14.41
C ALA A 360 6.12 -1.92 13.19
N ILE A 361 6.19 -1.22 12.05
CA ILE A 361 6.84 -1.74 10.83
C ILE A 361 8.37 -1.80 10.98
N LEU A 362 9.00 -0.85 11.69
CA LEU A 362 10.46 -0.80 11.88
C LEU A 362 10.99 -1.71 12.99
N LEU A 363 10.27 -1.89 14.10
CA LEU A 363 10.69 -2.76 15.22
C LEU A 363 10.70 -4.24 14.81
N GLU A 364 9.80 -4.68 13.95
CA GLU A 364 9.73 -6.06 13.46
C GLU A 364 10.87 -6.41 12.47
N ARG A 365 11.40 -5.42 11.73
CA ARG A 365 12.60 -5.61 10.87
C ARG A 365 13.86 -5.87 11.68
N ARG A 366 13.99 -5.29 12.88
CA ARG A 366 15.16 -5.54 13.75
C ARG A 366 15.18 -6.96 14.34
N ARG A 367 14.02 -7.58 14.57
CA ARG A 367 13.94 -8.97 15.06
C ARG A 367 14.38 -10.00 14.02
N ARG A 368 14.22 -9.72 12.71
CA ARG A 368 14.69 -10.62 11.63
C ARG A 368 16.21 -10.58 11.43
N HIS A 369 16.87 -9.45 11.67
CA HIS A 369 18.33 -9.36 11.51
C HIS A 369 19.12 -10.05 12.63
N VAL A 370 18.56 -10.18 13.84
CA VAL A 370 19.24 -10.87 14.95
C VAL A 370 19.26 -12.40 14.78
N LEU A 371 18.33 -12.96 13.99
CA LEU A 371 18.27 -14.40 13.69
C LEU A 371 19.15 -14.82 12.49
N LEU A 372 19.61 -13.87 11.67
CA LEU A 372 20.45 -14.14 10.49
C LEU A 372 21.95 -13.83 10.71
N ASP A 373 22.33 -13.29 11.87
CA ASP A 373 23.72 -12.91 12.18
C ASP A 373 24.27 -13.67 13.41
N ARG A 374 24.27 -15.00 13.33
CA ARG A 374 25.00 -15.88 14.27
C ARG A 374 25.58 -17.10 13.55
N SER A 375 26.38 -16.90 12.51
CA SER A 375 27.37 -17.91 12.06
C SER A 375 28.30 -17.34 10.97
N ALA A 376 29.22 -16.46 11.35
CA ALA A 376 30.38 -16.17 10.51
C ALA A 376 31.59 -15.86 11.39
N GLY A 377 32.25 -16.91 11.83
CA GLY A 377 33.44 -16.80 12.67
C GLY A 377 34.18 -18.12 12.77
N ARG A 378 34.81 -18.56 11.68
CA ARG A 378 36.14 -19.19 11.63
C ARG A 378 36.42 -19.81 10.25
N THR A 379 37.51 -19.36 9.66
CA THR A 379 38.24 -19.95 8.54
C THR A 379 38.72 -21.36 8.85
N LEU A 380 38.54 -22.31 7.92
CA LEU A 380 39.44 -23.45 7.70
C LEU A 380 39.44 -23.85 6.21
N ARG A 381 40.63 -24.23 5.74
CA ARG A 381 41.04 -24.49 4.36
C ARG A 381 40.41 -25.77 3.77
N GLY A 382 40.09 -25.72 2.48
CA GLY A 382 40.27 -26.79 1.47
C GLY A 382 39.38 -28.03 1.56
N VAL A 383 38.58 -28.27 0.50
CA VAL A 383 38.40 -29.52 -0.26
C VAL A 383 37.32 -29.29 -1.35
N HIS A 384 37.53 -29.91 -2.52
CA HIS A 384 36.82 -29.71 -3.80
C HIS A 384 35.36 -30.25 -3.89
N VAL A 385 34.55 -29.49 -4.65
CA VAL A 385 33.55 -29.87 -5.70
C VAL A 385 32.44 -30.89 -5.39
N ALA A 386 31.18 -30.42 -5.49
CA ALA A 386 30.13 -30.94 -6.39
C ALA A 386 28.86 -30.07 -6.27
N GLY A 387 28.38 -29.50 -7.38
CA GLY A 387 27.11 -28.77 -7.45
C GLY A 387 25.98 -29.69 -7.96
N PRO A 388 24.73 -29.55 -7.47
CA PRO A 388 23.60 -30.30 -8.01
C PRO A 388 22.94 -29.56 -9.17
N ARG A 389 22.74 -30.29 -10.28
CA ARG A 389 21.90 -29.93 -11.43
C ARG A 389 20.39 -30.06 -11.08
N PRO A 390 19.51 -29.34 -11.79
CA PRO A 390 18.08 -29.31 -11.51
C PRO A 390 17.36 -30.61 -11.93
N ALA A 391 16.42 -31.07 -11.09
CA ALA A 391 15.58 -32.22 -11.35
C ALA A 391 14.48 -31.88 -12.37
N GLY A 392 14.58 -32.47 -13.55
CA GLY A 392 13.53 -32.55 -14.55
C GLY A 392 12.57 -33.70 -14.26
N ILE A 393 11.33 -33.48 -14.67
CA ILE A 393 10.14 -34.32 -14.56
C ILE A 393 10.38 -35.68 -15.25
N PHE A 394 10.17 -36.78 -14.52
CA PHE A 394 10.08 -38.13 -15.07
C PHE A 394 8.63 -38.41 -15.48
N GLN A 395 8.43 -38.79 -16.75
CA GLN A 395 7.25 -39.50 -17.22
C GLN A 395 7.49 -41.00 -17.02
N ASP A 396 6.55 -41.67 -16.36
CA ASP A 396 6.50 -43.12 -16.23
C ASP A 396 6.12 -43.78 -17.56
N ALA A 397 6.88 -44.78 -17.97
CA ALA A 397 6.47 -45.81 -18.91
C ALA A 397 6.96 -47.17 -18.39
N ASP A 398 5.99 -48.05 -18.16
CA ASP A 398 6.12 -49.43 -17.67
C ASP A 398 6.69 -50.36 -18.77
N PRO A 399 7.56 -51.35 -18.47
CA PRO A 399 8.19 -52.19 -19.49
C PRO A 399 7.62 -53.62 -19.50
N GLU A 400 7.14 -54.11 -20.65
CA GLU A 400 7.10 -55.56 -20.91
C GLU A 400 7.56 -55.95 -22.33
N SER A 401 8.53 -56.87 -22.33
CA SER A 401 8.81 -57.97 -23.25
C SER A 401 9.05 -57.75 -24.76
N ARG A 402 10.34 -57.73 -25.12
CA ARG A 402 11.05 -58.80 -25.87
C ARG A 402 10.29 -59.65 -26.92
N LEU A 403 10.87 -59.63 -28.16
CA LEU A 403 11.26 -60.75 -29.05
C LEU A 403 10.57 -60.89 -30.43
N ARG A 404 11.43 -61.32 -31.39
CA ARG A 404 11.23 -61.77 -32.80
C ARG A 404 11.16 -60.61 -33.80
N GLY A 405 12.05 -60.47 -34.78
CA GLY A 405 12.60 -61.39 -35.80
C GLY A 405 12.22 -60.75 -37.16
N GLY A 406 13.14 -60.29 -38.00
CA GLY A 406 13.88 -61.06 -39.01
C GLY A 406 13.26 -60.87 -40.42
N GLY A 407 14.07 -60.51 -41.43
CA GLY A 407 13.73 -60.48 -42.88
C GLY A 407 13.59 -59.07 -43.48
N VAL A 408 14.53 -58.53 -44.28
CA VAL A 408 14.88 -58.78 -45.71
C VAL A 408 13.95 -58.05 -46.70
N THR A 409 14.56 -57.17 -47.52
CA THR A 409 14.21 -56.57 -48.85
C THR A 409 12.73 -56.52 -49.26
N THR A 410 12.17 -55.40 -49.72
CA THR A 410 12.57 -54.54 -50.87
C THR A 410 12.07 -53.12 -50.72
#